data_AF-A0A7K2WC07-F1
#
_entry.id   AF-A0A7K2WC07-F1
#
_cell.length_a   1.000
_cell.length_b   1.000
_cell.length_c   1.000
_cell.angle_alpha   90.00
_cell.angle_beta   90.00
_cell.angle_gamma   90.00
#
_symmetry.space_group_name_H-M   'P 1'
#
loop_
_entity.id
_entity.type
_entity.pdbx_description
1 polymer ?
#
loop_
_entity_poly.entity_id
_entity_poly.type
_entity_poly.pdbx_seq_one_letter_code
_entity_poly.pdbx_strand_id
1 'polypeptide(L)'
;DVDRWWQSFLRRFDLEHTFRLMKQTLGWTAPKVRNPDTADLWTWLIIAAHTQLRLARPLAEDLRRPWERPAEPRRLTPARVRRGFRNVRVTAARPASAPKPSRPGPGRPPGSKNKQRARRHDVGKTIKRAESIKEHQAQRG
;
A
#
# COMPACT_ATOMS: atom_id res chain seq x y z
N ASP A 1 -9.06 -8.28 34.97
CA ASP A 1 -8.41 -7.16 34.24
C ASP A 1 -7.10 -7.50 33.55
N VAL A 2 -6.10 -8.07 34.24
CA VAL A 2 -4.76 -8.35 33.67
C VAL A 2 -4.83 -9.16 32.36
N ASP A 3 -5.68 -10.18 32.28
CA ASP A 3 -5.85 -10.98 31.05
C ASP A 3 -6.35 -10.15 29.86
N ARG A 4 -7.22 -9.17 30.09
CA ARG A 4 -7.74 -8.29 29.02
C ARG A 4 -6.65 -7.34 28.52
N TRP A 5 -5.83 -6.80 29.41
CA TRP A 5 -4.66 -6.00 29.06
C TRP A 5 -3.63 -6.83 28.28
N TRP A 6 -3.38 -8.06 28.74
CA TRP A 6 -2.49 -9.00 28.06
C TRP A 6 -2.97 -9.36 26.66
N GLN A 7 -4.26 -9.71 26.48
CA GLN A 7 -4.84 -9.98 25.16
C GLN A 7 -4.76 -8.76 24.24
N SER A 8 -4.98 -7.55 24.77
CA SER A 8 -4.86 -6.30 24.01
C SER A 8 -3.42 -6.04 23.57
N PHE A 9 -2.44 -6.33 24.44
CA PHE A 9 -1.03 -6.22 24.11
C PHE A 9 -0.63 -7.16 22.97
N LEU A 10 -1.11 -8.42 22.99
CA LEU A 10 -0.86 -9.38 21.91
C LEU A 10 -1.44 -8.93 20.57
N ARG A 11 -2.54 -8.19 20.56
CA ARG A 11 -3.14 -7.64 19.33
C ARG A 11 -2.26 -6.60 18.65
N ARG A 12 -1.24 -6.03 19.30
CA ARG A 12 -0.31 -5.09 18.63
C ARG A 12 0.38 -5.72 17.43
N PHE A 13 0.64 -7.03 17.47
CA PHE A 13 1.25 -7.73 16.35
C PHE A 13 0.36 -7.72 15.10
N ASP A 14 -0.95 -7.53 15.23
CA ASP A 14 -1.83 -7.41 14.06
C ASP A 14 -1.49 -6.17 13.21
N LEU A 15 -0.95 -5.10 13.83
CA LEU A 15 -0.47 -3.91 13.11
C LEU A 15 0.74 -4.23 12.23
N GLU A 16 1.72 -4.97 12.76
CA GLU A 16 2.91 -5.42 12.04
C GLU A 16 2.51 -6.23 10.79
N HIS A 17 1.59 -7.19 10.96
CA HIS A 17 1.08 -8.01 9.87
C HIS A 17 0.31 -7.18 8.84
N THR A 18 -0.44 -6.17 9.28
CA THR A 18 -1.17 -5.25 8.39
C THR A 18 -0.20 -4.40 7.56
N PHE A 19 0.84 -3.83 8.18
CA PHE A 19 1.87 -3.10 7.45
C PHE A 19 2.64 -3.99 6.47
N ARG A 20 2.95 -5.23 6.87
CA ARG A 20 3.59 -6.21 5.99
C ARG A 20 2.73 -6.50 4.75
N LEU A 21 1.43 -6.74 4.96
CA LEU A 21 0.46 -6.92 3.87
C LEU A 21 0.43 -5.69 2.95
N MET A 22 0.28 -4.49 3.51
CA MET A 22 0.19 -3.26 2.72
C MET A 22 1.44 -3.05 1.85
N LYS A 23 2.64 -3.20 2.43
CA LYS A 23 3.92 -3.01 1.72
C LYS A 23 4.18 -4.10 0.69
N GLN A 24 4.16 -5.36 1.11
CA GLN A 24 4.62 -6.48 0.28
C GLN A 24 3.56 -6.96 -0.71
N THR A 25 2.29 -6.93 -0.30
CA THR A 25 1.20 -7.53 -1.07
C THR A 25 0.49 -6.43 -1.85
N LEU A 26 -0.03 -5.39 -1.18
CA LEU A 26 -0.80 -4.34 -1.86
C LEU A 26 0.07 -3.31 -2.61
N GLY A 27 1.39 -3.35 -2.44
CA GLY A 27 2.31 -2.50 -3.19
C GLY A 27 2.36 -1.07 -2.67
N TRP A 28 2.18 -0.85 -1.36
CA TRP A 28 2.22 0.50 -0.79
C TRP A 28 3.52 1.26 -1.14
N THR A 29 4.65 0.57 -1.21
CA THR A 29 5.96 1.15 -1.57
C THR A 29 6.34 0.96 -3.04
N ALA A 30 5.44 0.45 -3.89
CA ALA A 30 5.71 0.19 -5.29
C ALA A 30 5.78 1.45 -6.18
N PRO A 31 4.92 2.47 -6.03
CA PRO A 31 4.91 3.58 -6.96
C PRO A 31 6.05 4.57 -6.69
N LYS A 32 6.71 5.00 -7.76
CA LYS A 32 7.76 6.03 -7.74
C LYS A 32 7.15 7.39 -8.07
N VAL A 33 6.38 7.93 -7.14
CA VAL A 33 5.71 9.23 -7.28
C VAL A 33 6.69 10.38 -7.02
N ARG A 34 6.48 11.51 -7.71
CA ARG A 34 7.33 12.70 -7.58
C ARG A 34 6.79 13.72 -6.57
N ASN A 35 5.47 13.83 -6.47
CA ASN A 35 4.79 14.81 -5.61
C ASN A 35 4.30 14.12 -4.33
N PRO A 36 4.44 14.76 -3.15
CA PRO A 36 4.00 14.20 -1.87
C PRO A 36 2.49 13.92 -1.85
N ASP A 37 1.66 14.82 -2.38
CA ASP A 37 0.21 14.64 -2.42
C ASP A 37 -0.20 13.37 -3.19
N THR A 38 0.57 12.97 -4.21
CA THR A 38 0.32 11.72 -4.94
C THR A 38 0.66 10.49 -4.10
N ALA A 39 1.65 10.58 -3.21
CA ALA A 39 1.97 9.52 -2.25
C ALA A 39 0.85 9.35 -1.22
N ASP A 40 0.23 10.46 -0.79
CA ASP A 40 -0.90 10.45 0.14
C ASP A 40 -2.15 9.84 -0.52
N LEU A 41 -2.47 10.25 -1.74
CA LEU A 41 -3.54 9.64 -2.53
C LEU A 41 -3.31 8.14 -2.74
N TRP A 42 -2.06 7.73 -2.98
CA TRP A 42 -1.72 6.31 -3.08
C TRP A 42 -1.98 5.58 -1.76
N THR A 43 -1.64 6.18 -0.63
CA THR A 43 -1.92 5.60 0.70
C THR A 43 -3.43 5.43 0.90
N TRP A 44 -4.25 6.40 0.51
CA TRP A 44 -5.71 6.26 0.55
C TRP A 44 -6.22 5.11 -0.32
N LEU A 45 -5.65 4.90 -1.51
CA LEU A 45 -6.01 3.76 -2.36
C LEU A 45 -5.63 2.42 -1.71
N ILE A 46 -4.49 2.32 -1.04
CA ILE A 46 -4.09 1.12 -0.30
C ILE A 46 -5.04 0.85 0.86
N ILE A 47 -5.44 1.87 1.62
CA ILE A 47 -6.42 1.76 2.71
C ILE A 47 -7.77 1.30 2.15
N ALA A 48 -8.26 1.91 1.07
CA ALA A 48 -9.50 1.51 0.43
C ALA A 48 -9.47 0.05 -0.04
N ALA A 49 -8.37 -0.39 -0.67
CA ALA A 49 -8.18 -1.78 -1.08
C ALA A 49 -8.17 -2.73 0.13
N HIS A 50 -7.49 -2.37 1.22
CA HIS A 50 -7.52 -3.17 2.46
C HIS A 50 -8.94 -3.30 3.02
N THR A 51 -9.69 -2.20 3.05
CA THR A 51 -11.10 -2.19 3.49
C THR A 51 -11.98 -3.06 2.60
N GLN A 52 -11.83 -2.96 1.27
CA GLN A 52 -12.55 -3.82 0.33
C GLN A 52 -12.28 -5.31 0.58
N LEU A 53 -11.02 -5.70 0.83
CA LEU A 53 -10.67 -7.07 1.16
C LEU A 53 -11.25 -7.53 2.51
N ARG A 54 -11.37 -6.64 3.49
CA ARG A 54 -12.02 -6.94 4.78
C ARG A 54 -13.52 -7.16 4.60
N LEU A 55 -14.18 -6.31 3.83
CA LEU A 55 -15.62 -6.39 3.55
C LEU A 55 -16.00 -7.56 2.64
N ALA A 56 -15.14 -7.94 1.69
CA ALA A 56 -15.38 -9.06 0.79
C ALA A 56 -15.13 -10.43 1.42
N ARG A 57 -14.58 -10.48 2.65
CA ARG A 57 -14.27 -11.73 3.36
C ARG A 57 -15.39 -12.79 3.34
N PRO A 58 -16.64 -12.50 3.72
CA PRO A 58 -17.70 -13.50 3.72
C PRO A 58 -18.11 -13.98 2.32
N LEU A 59 -17.73 -13.25 1.27
CA LEU A 59 -18.06 -13.55 -0.12
C LEU A 59 -16.94 -14.35 -0.82
N ALA A 60 -15.76 -14.43 -0.22
CA ALA A 60 -14.59 -15.02 -0.84
C ALA A 60 -14.48 -16.51 -0.52
N GLU A 61 -14.34 -17.31 -1.57
CA GLU A 61 -13.93 -18.71 -1.46
C GLU A 61 -12.44 -18.81 -1.04
N ASP A 62 -12.10 -19.80 -0.20
CA ASP A 62 -10.73 -20.02 0.25
C ASP A 62 -9.89 -20.70 -0.85
N LEU A 63 -9.39 -19.90 -1.80
CA LEU A 63 -8.42 -20.34 -2.80
C LEU A 63 -7.02 -20.56 -2.19
N ARG A 64 -6.94 -21.64 -1.41
CA ARG A 64 -5.75 -22.07 -0.67
C ARG A 64 -4.73 -22.75 -1.57
N ARG A 65 -3.46 -22.66 -1.18
CA ARG A 65 -2.39 -23.51 -1.75
C ARG A 65 -2.50 -24.93 -1.18
N PRO A 66 -1.94 -25.95 -1.85
CA PRO A 66 -2.09 -27.34 -1.39
C PRO A 66 -1.64 -27.60 0.06
N TRP A 67 -0.57 -26.93 0.51
CA TRP A 67 -0.01 -27.05 1.86
C TRP A 67 -0.65 -26.10 2.88
N GLU A 68 -1.58 -25.25 2.46
CA GLU A 68 -2.26 -24.31 3.34
C GLU A 68 -3.44 -24.99 4.05
N ARG A 69 -3.47 -24.87 5.38
CA ARG A 69 -4.60 -25.35 6.19
C ARG A 69 -5.90 -24.65 5.75
N PRO A 70 -7.03 -25.38 5.67
CA PRO A 70 -8.35 -24.77 5.46
C PRO A 70 -8.66 -23.75 6.56
N ALA A 71 -9.33 -22.67 6.19
CA ALA A 71 -9.83 -21.69 7.15
C ALA A 71 -11.31 -21.41 6.89
N GLU A 72 -12.07 -21.22 7.96
CA GLU A 72 -13.47 -20.79 7.86
C GLU A 72 -13.56 -19.44 7.12
N PRO A 73 -14.61 -19.19 6.31
CA PRO A 73 -14.77 -17.94 5.58
C PRO A 73 -14.61 -16.69 6.46
N ARG A 74 -15.15 -16.70 7.69
CA ARG A 74 -15.03 -15.60 8.67
C ARG A 74 -13.60 -15.39 9.19
N ARG A 75 -12.71 -16.38 9.06
CA ARG A 75 -11.32 -16.34 9.54
C ARG A 75 -10.30 -16.08 8.44
N LEU A 76 -10.71 -15.99 7.17
CA LEU A 76 -9.79 -15.76 6.05
C LEU A 76 -8.98 -14.47 6.20
N THR A 77 -7.65 -14.55 6.09
CA THR A 77 -6.80 -13.35 6.12
C THR A 77 -7.03 -12.50 4.87
N PRO A 78 -6.82 -11.16 4.93
CA PRO A 78 -6.97 -10.32 3.73
C PRO A 78 -6.10 -10.77 2.54
N ALA A 79 -4.94 -11.38 2.80
CA ALA A 79 -4.10 -11.98 1.75
C ALA A 79 -4.77 -13.17 1.05
N ARG A 80 -5.50 -14.02 1.79
CA ARG A 80 -6.28 -15.12 1.20
C ARG A 80 -7.48 -14.61 0.42
N VAL A 81 -8.23 -13.67 1.01
CA VAL A 81 -9.37 -13.02 0.33
C VAL A 81 -8.92 -12.40 -0.99
N ARG A 82 -7.75 -11.75 -1.04
CA ARG A 82 -7.21 -11.16 -2.27
C ARG A 82 -7.07 -12.17 -3.41
N ARG A 83 -6.72 -13.42 -3.14
CA ARG A 83 -6.55 -14.46 -4.18
C ARG A 83 -7.88 -14.74 -4.89
N GLY A 84 -8.97 -14.83 -4.13
CA GLY A 84 -10.33 -15.02 -4.64
C GLY A 84 -11.06 -13.73 -5.03
N PHE A 85 -10.52 -12.55 -4.69
CA PHE A 85 -11.20 -11.28 -4.88
C PHE A 85 -11.54 -10.98 -6.34
N ARG A 86 -10.77 -11.50 -7.30
CA ARG A 86 -11.10 -11.39 -8.73
C ARG A 86 -12.48 -12.01 -9.04
N ASN A 87 -12.81 -13.14 -8.42
CA ASN A 87 -14.08 -13.84 -8.64
C ASN A 87 -15.24 -13.06 -8.01
N VAL A 88 -15.04 -12.52 -6.81
CA VAL A 88 -16.01 -11.64 -6.12
C VAL A 88 -16.26 -10.36 -6.93
N ARG A 89 -15.21 -9.76 -7.50
CA ARG A 89 -15.31 -8.50 -8.24
C ARG A 89 -16.15 -8.61 -9.52
N VAL A 90 -16.26 -9.80 -10.13
CA VAL A 90 -17.03 -10.00 -11.37
C VAL A 90 -18.53 -9.89 -11.11
N THR A 91 -19.00 -10.33 -9.94
CA THR A 91 -20.43 -10.30 -9.57
C THR A 91 -20.82 -9.05 -8.77
N ALA A 92 -19.83 -8.31 -8.26
CA ALA A 92 -20.07 -7.07 -7.53
C ALA A 92 -20.61 -5.96 -8.45
N ALA A 93 -21.56 -5.16 -7.92
CA ALA A 93 -22.05 -3.96 -8.58
C ALA A 93 -20.90 -3.00 -8.91
N ARG A 94 -20.91 -2.43 -10.12
CA ARG A 94 -19.91 -1.45 -10.56
C ARG A 94 -20.52 -0.05 -10.40
N PRO A 95 -20.13 0.72 -9.37
CA PRO A 95 -20.69 2.06 -9.15
C PRO A 95 -20.24 3.06 -10.22
N ALA A 96 -19.13 2.78 -10.91
CA ALA A 96 -18.61 3.63 -11.97
C ALA A 96 -19.26 3.30 -13.32
N SER A 97 -19.74 4.33 -14.01
CA SER A 97 -20.19 4.25 -15.40
C SER A 97 -19.06 3.81 -16.34
N ALA A 98 -19.44 3.32 -17.52
CA ALA A 98 -18.48 3.05 -18.58
C ALA A 98 -17.67 4.33 -18.90
N PRO A 99 -16.35 4.20 -19.15
CA PRO A 99 -15.54 5.35 -19.55
C PRO A 99 -16.08 5.93 -20.86
N LYS A 100 -15.96 7.25 -21.02
CA LYS A 100 -16.33 7.91 -22.27
C LYS A 100 -15.43 7.37 -23.41
N PRO A 101 -16.00 6.97 -24.56
CA PRO A 101 -15.20 6.58 -25.72
C PRO A 101 -14.28 7.74 -26.13
N SER A 102 -12.99 7.45 -26.31
CA SER A 102 -12.01 8.42 -26.81
C SER A 102 -11.13 7.77 -27.87
N ARG A 103 -10.68 8.57 -28.84
CA ARG A 103 -9.64 8.15 -29.79
C ARG A 103 -8.28 8.61 -29.25
N PRO A 104 -7.20 7.84 -29.44
CA PRO A 104 -5.86 8.33 -29.18
C PRO A 104 -5.68 9.68 -29.89
N GLY A 105 -5.17 10.69 -29.18
CA GLY A 105 -4.79 11.95 -29.82
C GLY A 105 -3.71 11.72 -30.90
N PRO A 106 -3.41 12.72 -31.74
CA PRO A 106 -2.47 12.62 -32.87
C PRO A 106 -1.00 12.27 -32.48
N GLY A 107 -0.75 11.93 -31.23
CA GLY A 107 0.58 11.65 -30.71
C GLY A 107 1.44 12.90 -30.66
N ARG A 108 2.73 12.67 -30.40
CA ARG A 108 3.76 13.71 -30.44
C ARG A 108 4.24 13.86 -31.89
N PRO A 109 4.31 15.08 -32.45
CA PRO A 109 4.87 15.27 -33.79
C PRO A 109 6.31 14.73 -33.90
N PRO A 110 6.66 14.07 -35.03
CA PRO A 110 8.02 13.63 -35.30
C PRO A 110 9.02 14.79 -35.17
N GLY A 111 10.20 14.53 -34.59
CA GLY A 111 11.26 15.54 -34.42
C GLY A 111 11.07 16.48 -33.21
N SER A 112 9.92 16.47 -32.55
CA SER A 112 9.71 17.33 -31.37
C SER A 112 10.39 16.78 -30.10
N LYS A 113 11.42 17.49 -29.62
CA LYS A 113 12.13 17.16 -28.37
C LYS A 113 11.39 17.75 -27.15
N ASN A 114 11.52 17.12 -25.99
CA ASN A 114 11.00 17.68 -24.74
C ASN A 114 11.85 18.90 -24.33
N LYS A 115 11.25 20.10 -24.34
CA LYS A 115 11.92 21.36 -23.96
C LYS A 115 11.99 21.57 -22.44
N GLN A 116 11.15 20.89 -21.68
CA GLN A 116 11.14 20.99 -20.22
C GLN A 116 11.68 19.72 -19.60
N ARG A 117 12.91 19.80 -19.08
CA ARG A 117 13.46 18.75 -18.23
C ARG A 117 12.73 18.78 -16.89
N ALA A 118 12.33 17.60 -16.41
CA ALA A 118 11.80 17.47 -15.06
C ALA A 118 12.86 17.95 -14.06
N ARG A 119 12.44 18.75 -13.07
CA ARG A 119 13.30 19.19 -11.97
C ARG A 119 13.86 17.96 -11.26
N ARG A 120 15.18 17.86 -11.16
CA ARG A 120 15.87 16.82 -10.41
C ARG A 120 16.08 17.33 -8.99
N HIS A 121 15.63 16.57 -8.01
CA HIS A 121 15.91 16.83 -6.60
C HIS A 121 17.12 16.00 -6.19
N ASP A 122 18.04 16.61 -5.45
CA ASP A 122 19.23 15.90 -4.95
C ASP A 122 18.81 14.83 -3.93
N VAL A 123 19.43 13.66 -4.01
CA VAL A 123 19.08 12.48 -3.21
C VAL A 123 19.97 12.46 -1.97
N GLY A 124 19.83 13.47 -1.11
CA GLY A 124 20.63 13.63 0.11
C GLY A 124 19.79 14.01 1.31
N LYS A 125 20.05 13.40 2.48
CA LYS A 125 19.55 13.93 3.75
C LYS A 125 20.26 15.27 4.01
N THR A 126 19.61 16.38 3.70
CA THR A 126 20.11 17.74 3.95
C THR A 126 20.00 18.18 5.41
N ILE A 127 19.63 17.26 6.32
CA ILE A 127 19.66 17.53 7.74
C ILE A 127 21.08 17.23 8.22
N LYS A 128 21.84 18.26 8.59
CA LYS A 128 23.07 18.09 9.38
C LYS A 128 22.71 17.21 10.57
N ARG A 129 23.36 16.04 10.68
CA ARG A 129 23.23 15.22 11.89
C ARG A 129 23.65 16.09 13.07
N ALA A 130 22.87 16.05 14.15
CA ALA A 130 23.36 16.58 15.43
C ALA A 130 24.70 15.91 15.74
N GLU A 131 25.64 16.69 16.26
CA GLU A 131 26.95 16.20 16.69
C GLU A 131 26.76 14.96 17.57
N SER A 132 27.57 13.94 17.32
CA SER A 132 27.61 12.79 18.20
C SER A 132 28.06 13.23 19.60
N ILE A 133 27.65 12.49 20.62
CA ILE A 133 28.03 12.80 22.02
C ILE A 133 29.55 12.95 22.18
N LYS A 134 30.34 12.19 21.40
CA LYS A 134 31.81 12.29 21.38
C LYS A 134 32.31 13.62 20.81
N GLU A 135 31.72 14.11 19.72
CA GLU A 135 32.10 15.37 19.08
C GLU A 135 31.77 16.56 19.99
N HIS A 136 30.60 16.55 20.63
CA HIS A 136 30.20 17.59 21.60
C HIS A 136 31.13 17.62 22.85
N GLN A 137 31.64 16.46 23.29
CA GLN A 137 32.58 16.40 24.42
C GLN A 137 33.97 16.93 24.05
N ALA A 138 34.44 16.67 22.83
CA ALA A 138 35.75 17.16 22.35
C ALA A 138 35.79 18.69 22.15
N GLN A 139 34.63 19.32 21.91
CA GLN A 139 34.53 20.76 21.67
C GLN A 139 34.36 21.59 22.96
N ARG A 140 34.11 20.93 24.10
CA ARG A 140 33.96 21.55 25.44
C ARG A 140 35.21 21.44 26.33
N GLY A 141 36.25 20.75 25.88
CA GLY A 141 37.57 20.72 26.52
C GLY A 141 38.52 21.71 25.87
#